data_AF-A0A7W4UFF6-F1
#
_entry.id   AF-A0A7W4UFF6-F1
#
_cell.length_a   1.000
_cell.length_b   1.000
_cell.length_c   1.000
_cell.angle_alpha   90.00
_cell.angle_beta   90.00
_cell.angle_gamma   90.00
#
_symmetry.space_group_name_H-M   'P 1'
#
loop_
_entity.id
_entity.type
_entity.pdbx_description
1 polymer ?
#
loop_
_entity_poly.entity_id
_entity_poly.type
_entity_poly.pdbx_seq_one_letter_code
_entity_poly.pdbx_strand_id
1 'polypeptide(L)'
;MADEIIAFAVQPEDRAELDRLVAIVGGGDRSEFLREAVRVMAIRERAERLGRLQAGIHAQVGGPKTSEQVTEDVRHVVKGK
;
A
#
# COMPACT_ATOMS: atom_id res chain seq x y z
N MET A 1 -11.82 25.99 4.51
CA MET A 1 -11.14 25.45 3.31
C MET A 1 -12.21 25.30 2.24
N ALA A 2 -11.92 25.67 0.99
CA ALA A 2 -12.89 25.57 -0.08
C ALA A 2 -12.91 24.13 -0.61
N ASP A 3 -14.10 23.55 -0.75
CA ASP A 3 -14.26 22.25 -1.38
C ASP A 3 -14.08 22.41 -2.90
N GLU A 4 -13.19 21.60 -3.48
CA GLU A 4 -13.01 21.52 -4.93
C GLU A 4 -13.86 20.37 -5.47
N ILE A 5 -14.72 20.66 -6.45
CA ILE A 5 -15.58 19.66 -7.07
C ILE A 5 -14.84 19.07 -8.28
N ILE A 6 -14.58 17.77 -8.22
CA ILE A 6 -13.96 17.01 -9.31
C ILE A 6 -15.02 16.10 -9.94
N ALA A 7 -15.20 16.19 -11.26
CA ALA A 7 -16.11 15.34 -12.01
C ALA A 7 -15.41 14.07 -12.49
N PHE A 8 -16.03 12.91 -12.27
CA PHE A 8 -15.53 11.61 -12.73
C PHE A 8 -16.52 10.99 -13.72
N ALA A 9 -15.99 10.45 -14.81
CA ALA A 9 -16.74 9.55 -15.68
C ALA A 9 -16.81 8.17 -15.03
N VAL A 10 -18.01 7.59 -14.99
CA VAL A 10 -18.26 6.25 -14.48
C VAL A 10 -18.97 5.47 -15.56
N GLN A 11 -18.57 4.22 -15.79
CA GLN A 11 -19.26 3.38 -16.76
C GLN A 11 -20.68 3.08 -16.27
N PRO A 12 -21.67 2.97 -17.17
CA PRO A 12 -23.06 2.71 -16.78
C PRO A 12 -23.22 1.46 -15.91
N GLU A 13 -22.45 0.40 -16.20
CA GLU A 13 -22.45 -0.87 -15.47
C GLU A 13 -21.97 -0.73 -14.01
N ASP A 14 -21.04 0.18 -13.74
CA ASP A 14 -20.47 0.38 -12.41
C ASP A 14 -21.37 1.22 -11.51
N ARG A 15 -22.40 1.86 -12.08
CA ARG A 15 -23.22 2.86 -11.37
C ARG A 15 -23.95 2.26 -10.17
N ALA A 16 -24.55 1.09 -10.35
CA ALA A 16 -25.32 0.41 -9.31
C ALA A 16 -24.42 -0.02 -8.14
N GLU A 17 -23.21 -0.48 -8.45
CA GLU A 17 -22.24 -0.89 -7.42
C GLU A 17 -21.68 0.34 -6.70
N LEU A 18 -21.34 1.40 -7.43
CA LEU A 18 -20.89 2.66 -6.84
C LEU A 18 -21.94 3.22 -5.86
N ASP A 19 -23.21 3.28 -6.26
CA ASP A 19 -24.28 3.80 -5.39
C ASP A 19 -24.44 2.93 -4.12
N ARG A 20 -24.31 1.60 -4.24
CA ARG A 20 -24.30 0.67 -3.09
C ARG A 20 -23.11 0.93 -2.17
N LEU A 21 -21.90 1.07 -2.71
CA LEU A 21 -20.68 1.29 -1.92
C LEU A 21 -20.69 2.65 -1.23
N VAL A 22 -21.20 3.69 -1.89
CA VAL A 22 -21.38 5.01 -1.29
C VAL A 22 -22.34 4.94 -0.10
N ALA A 23 -23.43 4.18 -0.21
CA ALA A 23 -24.37 4.00 0.89
C ALA A 23 -23.75 3.28 2.09
N ILE A 24 -22.96 2.21 1.86
CA ILE A 24 -22.37 1.38 2.91
C ILE A 24 -21.17 2.05 3.57
N VAL A 25 -20.26 2.61 2.78
CA VAL A 25 -18.95 3.10 3.24
C VAL A 25 -18.97 4.60 3.47
N GLY A 26 -19.61 5.36 2.58
CA GLY A 26 -19.69 6.82 2.66
C GLY A 26 -20.94 7.35 3.37
N GLY A 27 -21.80 6.48 3.93
CA GLY A 27 -23.06 6.89 4.57
C GLY A 27 -24.02 7.61 3.62
N GLY A 28 -23.89 7.40 2.30
CA GLY A 28 -24.66 8.10 1.27
C GLY A 28 -23.95 9.32 0.67
N ASP A 29 -22.82 9.77 1.22
CA ASP A 29 -22.02 10.87 0.66
C ASP A 29 -20.89 10.33 -0.23
N ARG A 30 -20.91 10.75 -1.51
CA ARG A 30 -19.86 10.40 -2.50
C ARG A 30 -18.50 10.98 -2.14
N SER A 31 -18.45 12.12 -1.48
CA SER A 31 -17.20 12.76 -1.03
C SER A 31 -16.56 11.98 0.11
N GLU A 32 -17.35 11.50 1.08
CA GLU A 32 -16.86 10.62 2.15
C GLU A 32 -16.41 9.27 1.61
N PHE A 33 -17.20 8.68 0.70
CA PHE A 33 -16.80 7.47 0.01
C PHE A 33 -15.45 7.64 -0.70
N LEU A 34 -15.26 8.74 -1.43
CA LEU A 34 -14.01 9.01 -2.14
C LEU A 34 -12.84 9.24 -1.18
N ARG A 35 -13.05 9.94 -0.05
CA ARG A 35 -12.02 10.12 0.99
C ARG A 35 -11.53 8.78 1.52
N GLU A 36 -12.45 7.88 1.86
CA GLU A 36 -12.09 6.54 2.35
C GLU A 36 -11.45 5.67 1.26
N ALA A 37 -11.96 5.72 0.03
CA ALA A 37 -11.37 5.00 -1.10
C ALA A 37 -9.91 5.44 -1.34
N VAL A 38 -9.64 6.75 -1.36
CA VAL A 38 -8.28 7.29 -1.50
C VAL A 38 -7.38 6.80 -0.37
N ARG A 39 -7.85 6.84 0.88
CA ARG A 39 -7.09 6.38 2.05
C ARG A 39 -6.70 4.89 1.92
N VAL A 40 -7.66 4.04 1.58
CA VAL A 40 -7.43 2.59 1.44
C VAL A 40 -6.48 2.30 0.28
N MET A 41 -6.68 2.95 -0.87
CA MET A 41 -5.82 2.73 -2.04
C MET A 41 -4.38 3.20 -1.78
N ALA A 42 -4.18 4.30 -1.05
CA ALA A 42 -2.85 4.76 -0.67
C ALA A 42 -2.13 3.78 0.28
N ILE A 43 -2.86 3.20 1.25
CA ILE A 43 -2.31 2.18 2.16
C ILE A 43 -1.89 0.94 1.37
N ARG A 44 -2.74 0.50 0.42
CA ARG A 44 -2.44 -0.66 -0.43
C ARG A 44 -1.20 -0.44 -1.30
N GLU A 45 -1.10 0.71 -1.98
CA GLU A 45 0.08 1.05 -2.78
C GLU A 45 1.35 1.01 -1.92
N ARG A 46 1.29 1.59 -0.72
CA ARG A 46 2.44 1.60 0.21
C ARG A 46 2.84 0.19 0.63
N ALA A 47 1.87 -0.68 0.91
CA ALA A 47 2.13 -2.07 1.26
C ALA A 47 2.77 -2.82 0.08
N GLU A 48 2.27 -2.64 -1.14
CA GLU A 48 2.85 -3.23 -2.36
C GLU A 48 4.28 -2.73 -2.62
N ARG A 49 4.54 -1.43 -2.39
CA ARG A 49 5.89 -0.85 -2.49
C ARG A 49 6.84 -1.44 -1.45
N LEU A 50 6.41 -1.56 -0.20
CA LEU A 50 7.22 -2.16 0.86
C LEU A 50 7.50 -3.65 0.60
N GLY A 51 6.51 -4.40 0.13
CA GLY A 51 6.68 -5.81 -0.25
C GLY A 51 7.71 -5.98 -1.36
N ARG A 52 7.70 -5.13 -2.39
CA ARG A 52 8.71 -5.13 -3.45
C ARG A 52 10.12 -4.85 -2.93
N LEU A 53 10.27 -3.87 -2.03
CA LEU A 53 11.56 -3.57 -1.40
C LEU A 53 12.06 -4.74 -0.55
N GLN A 54 11.18 -5.34 0.24
CA GLN A 54 11.52 -6.50 1.07
C GLN A 54 11.95 -7.69 0.21
N ALA A 55 11.24 -7.97 -0.89
CA ALA A 55 11.62 -9.03 -1.83
C ALA A 55 13.00 -8.76 -2.45
N GLY A 56 13.29 -7.51 -2.84
CA GLY A 56 14.59 -7.11 -3.37
C GLY A 56 15.74 -7.24 -2.37
N ILE A 57 15.48 -6.94 -1.10
CA ILE A 57 16.45 -7.17 -0.01
C ILE A 57 16.66 -8.67 0.18
N HIS A 58 15.58 -9.44 0.34
CA HIS A 58 15.66 -10.89 0.54
C HIS A 58 16.41 -11.60 -0.59
N ALA A 59 16.23 -11.17 -1.84
CA ALA A 59 16.97 -11.71 -2.98
C ALA A 59 18.49 -11.47 -2.87
N GLN A 60 18.91 -10.34 -2.30
CA GLN A 60 20.33 -10.02 -2.10
C GLN A 60 20.93 -10.70 -0.87
N VAL A 61 20.16 -10.83 0.21
CA VAL A 61 20.66 -11.35 1.50
C VAL A 61 20.35 -12.82 1.75
N GLY A 62 19.56 -13.48 0.88
CA GLY A 62 19.13 -14.87 1.04
C GLY A 62 17.96 -15.06 2.01
N GLY A 63 17.18 -14.02 2.27
CA GLY A 63 16.03 -14.03 3.20
C GLY A 63 16.31 -13.40 4.57
N PRO A 64 15.36 -13.48 5.51
CA PRO A 64 15.52 -12.92 6.85
C PRO A 64 16.67 -13.59 7.59
N LYS A 65 17.53 -12.79 8.24
CA LYS A 65 18.63 -13.28 9.09
C LYS A 65 18.42 -12.87 10.53
N THR A 66 18.85 -13.72 11.46
CA THR A 66 18.90 -13.39 12.89
C THR A 66 20.08 -12.46 13.18
N SER A 67 20.05 -11.77 14.32
CA SER A 67 21.16 -10.90 14.76
C SER A 67 22.48 -11.66 14.89
N GLU A 68 22.43 -12.93 15.30
CA GLU A 68 23.59 -13.82 15.39
C GLU A 68 24.21 -14.09 14.02
N GLN A 69 23.38 -14.45 13.02
CA GLN A 69 23.82 -14.69 11.65
C GLN A 69 24.44 -13.43 11.01
N VAL A 70 23.85 -12.26 11.27
CA VAL A 70 24.41 -10.98 10.79
C VAL A 70 25.77 -10.70 11.44
N THR A 71 25.91 -10.98 12.74
CA THR A 71 27.18 -10.78 13.46
C THR A 71 28.28 -11.70 12.93
N GLU A 72 27.92 -12.93 12.58
CA GLU A 72 28.84 -13.90 11.98
C GLU A 72 29.28 -13.48 10.57
N ASP A 73 28.35 -13.07 9.71
CA ASP A 73 28.65 -12.54 8.38
C ASP A 73 29.61 -11.33 8.45
N VAL A 74 29.33 -10.38 9.35
CA VAL A 74 30.19 -9.20 9.57
C VAL A 74 31.57 -9.61 10.06
N ARG A 75 31.65 -10.56 11.01
CA ARG A 75 32.93 -11.06 11.51
C ARG A 75 33.73 -11.75 10.40
N HIS A 76 33.09 -12.51 9.52
CA HIS A 76 33.75 -13.17 8.38
C HIS A 76 34.31 -12.15 7.37
N VAL A 77 33.59 -11.05 7.13
CA VAL A 77 34.06 -9.97 6.24
C VAL A 77 35.20 -9.15 6.88
N VAL A 78 35.10 -8.82 8.17
CA VAL A 78 36.09 -7.99 8.88
C VAL A 78 37.38 -8.76 9.20
N LYS A 79 37.29 -10.07 9.50
CA LYS A 79 38.47 -10.93 9.70
C LYS A 79 39.01 -11.51 8.39
N GLY A 80 38.32 -11.26 7.27
CA GLY A 80 38.59 -11.82 5.94
C GLY A 80 39.09 -10.78 4.94
N LYS A 81 40.18 -10.11 5.28
CA LYS A 81 41.31 -9.76 4.39
C LYS A 81 42.59 -9.77 5.22
#